data_AF-A0A939S304-F1
#
_entry.id   AF-A0A939S304-F1
#
_cell.length_a   1.000
_cell.length_b   1.000
_cell.length_c   1.000
_cell.angle_alpha   90.00
_cell.angle_beta   90.00
_cell.angle_gamma   90.00
#
_symmetry.space_group_name_H-M   'P 1'
#
loop_
_entity.id
_entity.type
_entity.pdbx_description
1 polymer ?
#
loop_
_entity_poly.entity_id
_entity_poly.type
_entity_poly.pdbx_seq_one_letter_code
_entity_poly.pdbx_strand_id
1 'polypeptide(L)'
;MSSKYSQEFEQPLSAQGGEAGRPTEAPESYSPEDAHPLVWWRLLPPHLLGGAEHLQVTAALEGLAVMGGGMEGAAALAGDAAAAIGMALSLIPLRVVTLQIDIVMSALLSCALAGDPASVPVLSHVLGRCQWGDPCAEELGLAWLDRHKAFPMNREQFAASEAALAAAFCPGEE
;
A
#
# COMPACT_ATOMS: atom_id res chain seq x y z
N MET A 1 -19.05 31.45 80.60
CA MET A 1 -19.06 32.87 80.19
C MET A 1 -18.57 32.94 78.76
N SER A 2 -19.44 33.49 77.88
CA SER A 2 -19.29 33.98 76.48
C SER A 2 -17.98 33.68 75.74
N SER A 3 -17.94 32.92 74.63
CA SER A 3 -18.53 33.17 73.29
C SER A 3 -18.10 34.49 72.65
N LYS A 4 -17.35 34.42 71.53
CA LYS A 4 -17.67 35.16 70.29
C LYS A 4 -16.72 34.89 69.10
N TYR A 5 -17.38 34.56 67.97
CA TYR A 5 -17.01 34.69 66.55
C TYR A 5 -16.22 33.59 65.83
N SER A 6 -17.02 32.65 65.29
CA SER A 6 -16.91 32.09 63.94
C SER A 6 -16.98 33.18 62.85
N GLN A 7 -16.27 32.96 61.74
CA GLN A 7 -16.57 33.42 60.38
C GLN A 7 -15.81 32.47 59.43
N GLU A 8 -16.42 31.39 58.95
CA GLU A 8 -17.09 31.27 57.64
C GLU A 8 -16.28 31.77 56.44
N PHE A 9 -15.82 30.83 55.61
CA PHE A 9 -15.90 30.93 54.14
C PHE A 9 -15.99 29.52 53.55
N GLU A 10 -17.18 29.19 53.06
CA GLU A 10 -17.52 27.97 52.34
C GLU A 10 -17.40 28.21 50.81
N GLN A 11 -16.83 27.21 50.11
CA GLN A 11 -17.10 26.76 48.72
C GLN A 11 -16.55 27.54 47.48
N PRO A 12 -16.51 26.94 46.25
CA PRO A 12 -16.09 25.58 45.83
C PRO A 12 -15.28 25.56 44.47
N LEU A 13 -15.05 24.35 43.89
CA LEU A 13 -14.70 24.03 42.48
C LEU A 13 -13.26 24.37 42.02
N SER A 14 -12.42 23.39 41.66
CA SER A 14 -12.54 22.75 40.34
C SER A 14 -11.88 21.38 40.29
N ALA A 15 -12.66 20.42 39.79
CA ALA A 15 -12.13 19.24 39.12
C ALA A 15 -11.40 19.66 37.85
N GLN A 16 -10.10 19.38 37.76
CA GLN A 16 -9.43 19.10 36.49
C GLN A 16 -9.09 17.60 36.55
N GLY A 17 -9.70 16.71 35.78
CA GLY A 17 -10.20 16.88 34.44
C GLY A 17 -9.19 16.23 33.51
N GLY A 18 -9.42 14.94 33.23
CA GLY A 18 -8.87 14.17 32.12
C GLY A 18 -7.34 14.11 32.04
N GLU A 19 -6.79 12.92 32.30
CA GLU A 19 -5.65 12.47 31.50
C GLU A 19 -6.10 12.49 30.03
N ALA A 20 -5.92 13.65 29.40
CA ALA A 20 -6.03 13.83 27.98
C ALA A 20 -5.06 12.83 27.35
N GLY A 21 -5.62 11.96 26.51
CA GLY A 21 -4.88 10.92 25.83
C GLY A 21 -3.59 11.49 25.26
N ARG A 22 -2.53 10.68 25.38
CA ARG A 22 -1.34 10.77 24.54
C ARG A 22 -1.80 11.19 23.14
N PRO A 23 -1.25 12.25 22.53
CA PRO A 23 -1.53 12.50 21.12
C PRO A 23 -1.19 11.20 20.39
N THR A 24 -2.20 10.60 19.79
CA THR A 24 -2.01 9.61 18.73
C THR A 24 -1.02 10.25 17.78
N GLU A 25 0.22 9.75 17.76
CA GLU A 25 1.22 10.15 16.80
C GLU A 25 0.53 10.04 15.44
N ALA A 26 0.35 11.18 14.76
CA ALA A 26 -0.18 11.17 13.40
C ALA A 26 0.69 10.18 12.62
N PRO A 27 0.09 9.31 11.77
CA PRO A 27 0.85 8.32 11.02
C PRO A 27 2.01 9.04 10.37
N GLU A 28 3.23 8.58 10.67
CA GLU A 28 4.46 9.20 10.17
C GLU A 28 4.27 9.46 8.67
N SER A 29 4.41 10.72 8.26
CA SER A 29 4.26 11.07 6.86
C SER A 29 5.47 10.51 6.12
N TYR A 30 5.32 9.31 5.56
CA TYR A 30 6.37 8.69 4.75
C TYR A 30 6.52 9.48 3.46
N SER A 31 7.74 9.95 3.20
CA SER A 31 8.08 10.62 1.95
C SER A 31 8.85 9.66 1.02
N PRO A 32 8.69 9.75 -0.31
CA PRO A 32 9.43 8.91 -1.25
C PRO A 32 10.96 9.00 -1.09
N GLU A 33 11.49 10.16 -0.71
CA GLU A 33 12.93 10.37 -0.51
C GLU A 33 13.55 9.55 0.62
N ASP A 34 12.75 9.03 1.55
CA ASP A 34 13.24 8.35 2.76
C ASP A 34 13.42 6.83 2.57
N ALA A 35 12.98 6.28 1.44
CA ALA A 35 12.92 4.84 1.22
C ALA A 35 13.31 4.43 -0.21
N HIS A 36 13.86 3.21 -0.34
CA HIS A 36 14.19 2.65 -1.65
C HIS A 36 12.91 2.43 -2.49
N PRO A 37 12.90 2.72 -3.81
CA PRO A 37 11.68 2.60 -4.63
C PRO A 37 10.98 1.25 -4.56
N LEU A 38 11.75 0.18 -4.37
CA LEU A 38 11.23 -1.19 -4.27
C LEU A 38 10.40 -1.49 -3.02
N VAL A 39 10.38 -0.60 -2.03
CA VAL A 39 9.56 -0.78 -0.81
C VAL A 39 8.35 0.16 -0.76
N TRP A 40 8.20 1.07 -1.73
CA TRP A 40 7.12 2.06 -1.71
C TRP A 40 5.72 1.43 -1.78
N TRP A 41 5.57 0.28 -2.43
CA TRP A 41 4.29 -0.42 -2.53
C TRP A 41 3.66 -0.76 -1.16
N ARG A 42 4.48 -0.89 -0.11
CA ARG A 42 4.07 -1.18 1.27
C ARG A 42 4.17 0.00 2.23
N LEU A 43 4.60 1.17 1.76
CA LEU A 43 4.80 2.37 2.59
C LEU A 43 3.94 3.55 2.14
N LEU A 44 3.77 3.74 0.82
CA LEU A 44 3.25 4.99 0.28
C LEU A 44 1.83 4.83 -0.29
N PRO A 45 0.88 5.68 0.15
CA PRO A 45 -0.43 5.76 -0.47
C PRO A 45 -0.33 6.31 -1.91
N PRO A 46 -1.31 6.00 -2.77
CA PRO A 46 -1.21 6.29 -4.19
C PRO A 46 -1.12 7.77 -4.55
N HIS A 47 -1.57 8.68 -3.69
CA HIS A 47 -1.52 10.12 -3.95
C HIS A 47 -0.11 10.72 -3.83
N LEU A 48 0.84 9.99 -3.23
CA LEU A 48 2.26 10.37 -3.16
C LEU A 48 3.08 9.79 -4.32
N LEU A 49 2.46 9.00 -5.20
CA LEU A 49 3.13 8.31 -6.30
C LEU A 49 2.65 8.88 -7.64
N GLY A 50 3.44 9.78 -8.21
CA GLY A 50 3.21 10.41 -9.50
C GLY A 50 4.12 9.87 -10.60
N GLY A 51 4.28 10.67 -11.67
CA GLY A 51 5.10 10.29 -12.81
C GLY A 51 6.60 10.15 -12.50
N ALA A 52 7.13 10.96 -11.57
CA ALA A 52 8.53 10.87 -11.17
C ALA A 52 8.80 9.58 -10.39
N GLU A 53 7.88 9.20 -9.51
CA GLU A 53 7.97 7.98 -8.71
C GLU A 53 7.81 6.74 -9.60
N HIS A 54 6.91 6.79 -10.60
CA HIS A 54 6.81 5.74 -11.61
C HIS A 54 8.15 5.50 -12.31
N LEU A 55 8.81 6.57 -12.80
CA LEU A 55 10.12 6.45 -13.46
C LEU A 55 11.19 5.85 -12.54
N GLN A 56 11.18 6.20 -11.25
CA GLN A 56 12.13 5.65 -10.27
C GLN A 56 11.91 4.16 -10.00
N VAL A 57 10.65 3.73 -9.87
CA VAL A 57 10.31 2.31 -9.70
C VAL A 57 10.70 1.53 -10.96
N THR A 58 10.37 2.03 -12.15
CA THR A 58 10.73 1.39 -13.42
C THR A 58 12.24 1.26 -13.57
N ALA A 59 13.01 2.33 -13.32
CA ALA A 59 14.47 2.29 -13.40
C ALA A 59 15.10 1.28 -12.41
N ALA A 60 14.55 1.17 -11.20
CA ALA A 60 15.00 0.19 -10.22
C ALA A 60 14.75 -1.25 -10.71
N LEU A 61 13.57 -1.52 -11.30
CA LEU A 61 13.22 -2.83 -11.86
C LEU A 61 14.05 -3.19 -13.09
N GLU A 62 14.29 -2.24 -13.99
CA GLU A 62 15.14 -2.42 -15.17
C GLU A 62 16.58 -2.78 -14.78
N GLY A 63 17.14 -2.10 -13.78
CA GLY A 63 18.47 -2.42 -13.25
C GLY A 63 18.55 -3.87 -12.76
N LEU A 64 17.51 -4.35 -12.08
CA LEU A 64 17.43 -5.75 -11.63
C LEU A 64 17.24 -6.74 -12.78
N ALA A 65 16.42 -6.41 -13.78
CA ALA A 65 16.20 -7.26 -14.95
C ALA A 65 17.51 -7.50 -15.73
N VAL A 66 18.33 -6.46 -15.88
CA VAL A 66 19.64 -6.55 -16.54
C VAL A 66 20.62 -7.43 -15.77
N MET A 67 20.61 -7.38 -14.43
CA MET A 67 21.48 -8.20 -13.59
C MET A 67 21.02 -9.66 -13.49
N GLY A 68 19.71 -9.91 -13.61
CA GLY A 68 19.06 -11.19 -13.30
C GLY A 68 19.13 -12.28 -14.35
N GLY A 69 19.72 -12.03 -15.53
CA GLY A 69 20.08 -13.08 -16.51
C GLY A 69 18.98 -14.10 -16.84
N GLY A 70 17.79 -13.64 -17.23
CA GLY A 70 16.68 -14.54 -17.64
C GLY A 70 15.81 -15.04 -16.47
N MET A 71 15.62 -14.21 -15.45
CA MET A 71 14.78 -14.51 -14.31
C MET A 71 13.32 -14.83 -14.71
N GLU A 72 12.76 -15.86 -14.09
CA GLU A 72 11.31 -16.07 -14.03
C GLU A 72 10.65 -14.77 -13.53
N GLY A 73 9.85 -14.12 -14.37
CA GLY A 73 9.29 -12.79 -14.09
C GLY A 73 9.83 -11.62 -14.92
N ALA A 74 10.73 -11.85 -15.88
CA ALA A 74 11.22 -10.80 -16.78
C ALA A 74 10.11 -9.99 -17.47
N ALA A 75 9.00 -10.64 -17.85
CA ALA A 75 7.83 -9.96 -18.41
C ALA A 75 7.20 -8.96 -17.42
N ALA A 76 7.03 -9.36 -16.15
CA ALA A 76 6.51 -8.47 -15.11
C ALA A 76 7.44 -7.27 -14.87
N LEU A 77 8.76 -7.51 -14.82
CA LEU A 77 9.75 -6.43 -14.68
C LEU A 77 9.78 -5.48 -15.89
N ALA A 78 9.40 -5.96 -17.07
CA ALA A 78 9.24 -5.17 -18.28
C ALA A 78 7.88 -4.43 -18.37
N GLY A 79 7.05 -4.52 -17.34
CA GLY A 79 5.75 -3.84 -17.26
C GLY A 79 4.56 -4.63 -17.81
N ASP A 80 4.70 -5.93 -18.05
CA ASP A 80 3.57 -6.81 -18.36
C ASP A 80 2.67 -6.96 -17.12
N ALA A 81 1.51 -6.29 -17.15
CA ALA A 81 0.55 -6.30 -16.06
C ALA A 81 -0.01 -7.69 -15.76
N ALA A 82 -0.25 -8.52 -16.79
CA ALA A 82 -0.78 -9.87 -16.59
C ALA A 82 0.21 -10.75 -15.84
N ALA A 83 1.48 -10.69 -16.25
CA ALA A 83 2.56 -11.40 -15.59
C ALA A 83 2.77 -10.89 -14.15
N ALA A 84 2.77 -9.57 -13.94
CA ALA A 84 2.93 -8.97 -12.61
C ALA A 84 1.79 -9.36 -11.66
N ILE A 85 0.54 -9.35 -12.15
CA ILE A 85 -0.63 -9.78 -11.38
C ILE A 85 -0.54 -11.27 -11.04
N GLY A 86 -0.23 -12.14 -12.01
CA GLY A 86 -0.11 -13.57 -11.77
C GLY A 86 0.94 -13.89 -10.71
N MET A 87 2.11 -13.24 -10.79
CA MET A 87 3.16 -13.36 -9.79
C MET A 87 2.70 -12.84 -8.42
N ALA A 88 2.09 -11.66 -8.35
CA ALA A 88 1.65 -11.08 -7.07
C ALA A 88 0.57 -11.94 -6.36
N LEU A 89 -0.37 -12.50 -7.12
CA LEU A 89 -1.40 -13.39 -6.56
C LEU A 89 -0.81 -14.71 -6.06
N SER A 90 0.26 -15.22 -6.69
CA SER A 90 0.99 -16.40 -6.20
C SER A 90 1.66 -16.22 -4.83
N LEU A 91 1.85 -14.96 -4.39
CA LEU A 91 2.46 -14.64 -3.08
C LEU A 91 1.49 -14.75 -1.90
N ILE A 92 0.18 -14.91 -2.16
CA ILE A 92 -0.85 -14.94 -1.11
C ILE A 92 -0.93 -16.35 -0.48
N PRO A 93 -0.94 -16.49 0.86
CA PRO A 93 -0.91 -15.43 1.86
C PRO A 93 0.51 -14.90 2.12
N LEU A 94 0.64 -13.57 2.12
CA LEU A 94 1.93 -12.90 2.30
C LEU A 94 2.20 -12.74 3.81
N ARG A 95 3.12 -13.58 4.33
CA ARG A 95 3.45 -13.66 5.77
C ARG A 95 4.76 -12.95 6.14
N VAL A 96 5.71 -12.94 5.22
CA VAL A 96 7.05 -12.36 5.39
C VAL A 96 7.36 -11.54 4.15
N VAL A 97 8.01 -10.38 4.30
CA VAL A 97 8.52 -9.61 3.18
C VAL A 97 9.96 -10.00 2.91
N THR A 98 10.24 -10.36 1.66
CA THR A 98 11.58 -10.64 1.15
C THR A 98 11.88 -9.69 0.00
N LEU A 99 13.14 -9.59 -0.41
CA LEU A 99 13.51 -8.81 -1.59
C LEU A 99 12.75 -9.27 -2.84
N GLN A 100 12.52 -10.58 -3.01
CA GLN A 100 11.75 -11.10 -4.15
C GLN A 100 10.31 -10.58 -4.14
N ILE A 101 9.69 -10.51 -2.96
CA ILE A 101 8.35 -9.94 -2.81
C ILE A 101 8.36 -8.45 -3.11
N ASP A 102 9.34 -7.71 -2.59
CA ASP A 102 9.50 -6.28 -2.88
C ASP A 102 9.65 -6.05 -4.40
N ILE A 103 10.36 -6.91 -5.14
CA ILE A 103 10.49 -6.85 -6.60
C ILE A 103 9.14 -7.10 -7.30
N VAL A 104 8.47 -8.21 -6.98
CA VAL A 104 7.18 -8.57 -7.62
C VAL A 104 6.11 -7.50 -7.35
N MET A 105 6.01 -7.04 -6.11
CA MET A 105 5.04 -6.02 -5.73
C MET A 105 5.37 -4.65 -6.31
N SER A 106 6.65 -4.35 -6.53
CA SER A 106 7.08 -3.13 -7.24
C SER A 106 6.78 -3.19 -8.73
N ALA A 107 6.90 -4.37 -9.36
CA ALA A 107 6.46 -4.55 -10.75
C ALA A 107 4.94 -4.30 -10.88
N LEU A 108 4.14 -4.88 -9.99
CA LEU A 108 2.70 -4.62 -9.92
C LEU A 108 2.39 -3.14 -9.67
N LEU A 109 3.13 -2.50 -8.76
CA LEU A 109 3.02 -1.07 -8.50
C LEU A 109 3.31 -0.25 -9.78
N SER A 110 4.38 -0.57 -10.50
CA SER A 110 4.72 0.11 -11.76
C SER A 110 3.58 0.00 -12.77
N CYS A 111 2.96 -1.19 -12.94
CA CYS A 111 1.81 -1.37 -13.81
C CYS A 111 0.61 -0.52 -13.36
N ALA A 112 0.33 -0.47 -12.05
CA ALA A 112 -0.72 0.38 -11.49
C ALA A 112 -0.47 1.89 -11.73
N LEU A 113 0.79 2.34 -11.65
CA LEU A 113 1.19 3.73 -11.94
C LEU A 113 1.18 4.04 -13.44
N ALA A 114 1.47 3.06 -14.29
CA ALA A 114 1.29 3.15 -15.74
C ALA A 114 -0.19 3.24 -16.16
N GLY A 115 -1.12 3.04 -15.22
CA GLY A 115 -2.56 3.13 -15.44
C GLY A 115 -3.21 1.79 -15.81
N ASP A 116 -2.54 0.66 -15.59
CA ASP A 116 -3.19 -0.64 -15.75
C ASP A 116 -4.32 -0.77 -14.72
N PRO A 117 -5.56 -0.95 -15.17
CA PRO A 117 -6.70 -0.85 -14.28
C PRO A 117 -6.93 -2.08 -13.41
N ALA A 118 -6.36 -3.25 -13.76
CA ALA A 118 -6.44 -4.46 -12.95
C ALA A 118 -5.37 -4.53 -11.85
N SER A 119 -4.22 -3.89 -12.09
CA SER A 119 -3.11 -3.87 -11.14
C SER A 119 -3.48 -3.15 -9.84
N VAL A 120 -4.29 -2.08 -9.91
CA VAL A 120 -4.74 -1.30 -8.75
C VAL A 120 -5.55 -2.14 -7.72
N PRO A 121 -6.66 -2.81 -8.10
CA PRO A 121 -7.41 -3.64 -7.16
C PRO A 121 -6.63 -4.88 -6.69
N VAL A 122 -5.74 -5.45 -7.52
CA VAL A 122 -4.87 -6.56 -7.09
C VAL A 122 -3.87 -6.10 -6.04
N LEU A 123 -3.23 -4.94 -6.23
CA LEU A 123 -2.31 -4.35 -5.26
C LEU A 123 -3.01 -4.09 -3.92
N SER A 124 -4.21 -3.47 -3.98
CA SER A 124 -5.08 -3.30 -2.80
C SER A 124 -5.40 -4.63 -2.11
N HIS A 125 -5.75 -5.66 -2.90
CA HIS A 125 -6.09 -6.98 -2.36
C HIS A 125 -4.91 -7.64 -1.66
N VAL A 126 -3.71 -7.62 -2.27
CA VAL A 126 -2.50 -8.21 -1.66
C VAL A 126 -2.17 -7.48 -0.36
N LEU A 127 -2.20 -6.14 -0.36
CA LEU A 127 -1.96 -5.32 0.85
C LEU A 127 -2.95 -5.64 1.97
N GLY A 128 -4.26 -5.69 1.66
CA GLY A 128 -5.29 -6.05 2.65
C GLY A 128 -5.23 -7.51 3.14
N ARG A 129 -4.39 -8.35 2.52
CA ARG A 129 -4.14 -9.74 2.94
C ARG A 129 -2.73 -9.94 3.52
N CYS A 130 -1.93 -8.89 3.64
CA CYS A 130 -0.63 -8.95 4.30
C CYS A 130 -0.84 -9.21 5.80
N GLN A 131 -0.38 -10.36 6.28
CA GLN A 131 -0.50 -10.75 7.68
C GLN A 131 0.71 -10.28 8.50
N TRP A 132 1.16 -9.03 8.29
CA TRP A 132 2.29 -8.47 9.03
C TRP A 132 1.93 -7.97 10.43
N GLY A 133 0.63 -7.98 10.78
CA GLY A 133 0.14 -7.51 12.08
C GLY A 133 0.13 -5.99 12.23
N ASP A 134 0.30 -5.26 11.12
CA ASP A 134 0.37 -3.81 11.07
C ASP A 134 -0.94 -3.21 10.50
N PRO A 135 -1.73 -2.47 11.29
CA PRO A 135 -2.91 -1.75 10.82
C PRO A 135 -2.65 -0.82 9.63
N CYS A 136 -1.44 -0.29 9.48
CA CYS A 136 -1.09 0.58 8.36
C CYS A 136 -1.15 -0.13 7.01
N ALA A 137 -0.94 -1.46 6.94
CA ALA A 137 -1.07 -2.21 5.70
C ALA A 137 -2.52 -2.32 5.20
N GLU A 138 -3.48 -2.43 6.13
CA GLU A 138 -4.91 -2.45 5.80
C GLU A 138 -5.38 -1.09 5.30
N GLU A 139 -5.00 -0.01 6.01
CA GLU A 139 -5.30 1.36 5.59
C GLU A 139 -4.68 1.69 4.23
N LEU A 140 -3.45 1.23 3.98
CA LEU A 140 -2.81 1.38 2.69
C LEU A 140 -3.55 0.63 1.58
N GLY A 141 -3.99 -0.60 1.85
CA GLY A 141 -4.84 -1.37 0.93
C GLY A 141 -6.14 -0.64 0.59
N LEU A 142 -6.79 0.00 1.56
CA LEU A 142 -7.99 0.82 1.36
C LEU A 142 -7.70 2.08 0.53
N ALA A 143 -6.58 2.77 0.77
CA ALA A 143 -6.18 3.94 -0.01
C ALA A 143 -5.99 3.59 -1.50
N TRP A 144 -5.41 2.42 -1.80
CA TRP A 144 -5.30 1.90 -3.17
C TRP A 144 -6.66 1.55 -3.77
N LEU A 145 -7.59 0.99 -2.98
CA LEU A 145 -8.95 0.70 -3.45
C LEU A 145 -9.73 1.98 -3.78
N ASP A 146 -9.58 3.03 -2.97
CA ASP A 146 -10.26 4.30 -3.20
C ASP A 146 -9.75 5.01 -4.47
N ARG A 147 -8.47 4.85 -4.80
CA ARG A 147 -7.95 5.28 -6.11
C ARG A 147 -8.64 4.54 -7.26
N HIS A 148 -8.83 3.23 -7.17
CA HIS A 148 -9.55 2.49 -8.21
C HIS A 148 -10.98 3.01 -8.39
N LYS A 149 -11.69 3.28 -7.28
CA LYS A 149 -13.07 3.84 -7.33
C LYS A 149 -13.13 5.22 -7.97
N ALA A 150 -12.11 6.05 -7.78
CA ALA A 150 -12.03 7.37 -8.40
C ALA A 150 -11.80 7.31 -9.92
N PHE A 151 -11.27 6.19 -10.43
CA PHE A 151 -10.98 5.97 -11.84
C PHE A 151 -11.54 4.61 -12.30
N PRO A 152 -12.88 4.46 -12.37
CA PRO A 152 -13.51 3.18 -12.65
C PRO A 152 -13.19 2.71 -14.08
N MET A 153 -13.00 1.40 -14.22
CA MET A 153 -12.82 0.76 -15.52
C MET A 153 -14.03 0.95 -16.42
N ASN A 154 -13.80 1.27 -17.68
CA ASN A 154 -14.82 1.09 -18.71
C ASN A 154 -14.93 -0.40 -19.11
N ARG A 155 -15.99 -0.76 -19.85
CA ARG A 155 -16.24 -2.16 -20.26
C ARG A 155 -15.09 -2.77 -21.08
N GLU A 156 -14.43 -1.97 -21.92
CA GLU A 156 -13.33 -2.42 -22.78
C GLU A 156 -12.08 -2.74 -21.95
N GLN A 157 -11.76 -1.86 -20.99
CA GLN A 157 -10.69 -2.07 -20.02
C GLN A 157 -10.95 -3.30 -19.15
N PHE A 158 -12.19 -3.48 -18.70
CA PHE A 158 -12.57 -4.68 -17.96
C PHE A 158 -12.35 -5.95 -18.77
N ALA A 159 -12.82 -6.00 -20.02
CA ALA A 159 -12.64 -7.16 -20.90
C ALA A 159 -11.15 -7.44 -21.21
N ALA A 160 -10.35 -6.39 -21.42
CA ALA A 160 -8.91 -6.53 -21.63
C ALA A 160 -8.21 -7.11 -20.40
N SER A 161 -8.55 -6.63 -19.21
CA SER A 161 -8.03 -7.17 -17.95
C SER A 161 -8.51 -8.58 -17.66
N GLU A 162 -9.77 -8.90 -17.94
CA GLU A 162 -10.31 -10.25 -17.81
C GLU A 162 -9.58 -11.23 -18.73
N ALA A 163 -9.33 -10.85 -19.98
CA ALA A 163 -8.55 -11.65 -20.93
C ALA A 163 -7.10 -11.85 -20.46
N ALA A 164 -6.46 -10.80 -19.93
CA ALA A 164 -5.12 -10.85 -19.38
C ALA A 164 -5.03 -11.80 -18.16
N LEU A 165 -5.98 -11.70 -17.23
CA LEU A 165 -6.09 -12.62 -16.09
C LEU A 165 -6.32 -14.06 -16.56
N ALA A 166 -7.23 -14.28 -17.52
CA ALA A 166 -7.49 -15.60 -18.07
C ALA A 166 -6.22 -16.21 -18.70
N ALA A 167 -5.43 -15.41 -19.41
CA ALA A 167 -4.15 -15.85 -19.97
C ALA A 167 -3.13 -16.20 -18.88
N ALA A 168 -3.08 -15.44 -17.78
CA ALA A 168 -2.19 -15.71 -16.66
C ALA A 168 -2.55 -16.98 -15.87
N PHE A 169 -3.84 -17.35 -15.84
CA PHE A 169 -4.33 -18.55 -15.13
C PHE A 169 -4.46 -19.81 -15.98
N CYS A 170 -4.39 -19.71 -17.31
CA CYS A 170 -4.31 -20.85 -18.20
C CYS A 170 -2.83 -21.23 -18.37
N PRO A 171 -2.31 -22.27 -17.67
CA PRO A 171 -0.99 -22.78 -17.97
C PRO A 171 -0.98 -23.25 -19.42
N GLY A 172 0.01 -22.83 -20.20
CA GLY A 172 0.21 -23.34 -21.55
C GLY A 172 0.24 -24.86 -21.50
N GLU A 173 -0.71 -25.50 -22.16
CA GLU A 173 -0.58 -26.90 -22.56
C GLU A 173 0.48 -26.92 -23.67
N GLU A 174 1.76 -27.03 -23.29
CA GLU A 174 2.84 -27.50 -24.17
C GLU A 174 2.92 -29.04 -24.16
#